data_AF-A0A9J7HSA9-F1
#
_entry.id   AF-A0A9J7HSA9-F1
#
_cell.length_a   1.000
_cell.length_b   1.000
_cell.length_c   1.000
_cell.angle_alpha   90.00
_cell.angle_beta   90.00
_cell.angle_gamma   90.00
#
_symmetry.space_group_name_H-M   'P 1'
#
loop_
_entity.id
_entity.type
_entity.pdbx_description
1 polymer ?
#
loop_
_entity_poly.entity_id
_entity_poly.type
_entity_poly.pdbx_seq_one_letter_code
_entity_poly.pdbx_strand_id
1 'polypeptide(L)'
;MAAGIVVLLSLVAVGLAPLTFINKEEISELSTAFNALKREQDEMSTTVDALKRNQDDMRQLSTTVDSLKRDFDASKRRQDDLSTTVNALKHDLDKERNQTIALEPRLHEMSKKLHLCQEGDGSSYRGTVSVTKTGKTCQRWDTLVPHVHHYGPVYRIFHPSDGLKENYCRNPGREGTVGVWCYTTDPGTRWEYCDVPVCGAV
;
A
#
# COMPACT_ATOMS: atom_id res chain seq x y z
N MET A 1 -96.29 77.95 9.37
CA MET A 1 -95.75 76.61 9.69
C MET A 1 -94.44 76.26 8.95
N ALA A 2 -93.95 77.06 7.99
CA ALA A 2 -92.75 76.73 7.21
C ALA A 2 -91.40 77.09 7.87
N ALA A 3 -91.32 78.18 8.65
CA ALA A 3 -90.04 78.68 9.18
C ALA A 3 -89.39 77.78 10.26
N GLY A 4 -90.19 77.13 11.12
CA GLY A 4 -89.67 76.23 12.17
C GLY A 4 -89.08 74.93 11.64
N ILE A 5 -89.56 74.44 10.49
CA ILE A 5 -89.07 73.22 9.84
C ILE A 5 -87.70 73.46 9.21
N VAL A 6 -87.48 74.65 8.62
CA VAL A 6 -86.19 75.00 8.00
C VAL A 6 -85.08 75.06 9.07
N VAL A 7 -85.33 75.67 10.23
CA VAL A 7 -84.34 75.74 11.32
C VAL A 7 -84.01 74.36 11.89
N LEU A 8 -85.02 73.49 12.05
CA LEU A 8 -84.81 72.10 12.48
C LEU A 8 -84.00 71.29 11.45
N LEU A 9 -84.32 71.40 10.16
CA LEU A 9 -83.57 70.71 9.11
C LEU A 9 -82.13 71.22 8.99
N SER A 10 -81.89 72.51 9.17
CA SER A 10 -80.53 73.09 9.18
C SER A 10 -79.72 72.63 10.39
N LEU A 11 -80.32 72.58 11.60
CA LEU A 11 -79.64 72.08 12.80
C LEU A 11 -79.33 70.58 12.72
N VAL A 12 -80.24 69.78 12.14
CA VAL A 12 -80.04 68.35 11.89
C VAL A 12 -78.91 68.12 10.87
N ALA A 13 -78.84 68.92 9.80
CA ALA A 13 -77.76 68.83 8.82
C ALA A 13 -76.37 69.20 9.40
N VAL A 14 -76.31 70.22 10.26
CA VAL A 14 -75.08 70.64 10.95
C VAL A 14 -74.64 69.62 12.01
N GLY A 15 -75.57 68.90 12.64
CA GLY A 15 -75.26 67.80 13.57
C GLY A 15 -74.84 66.50 12.87
N LEU A 16 -75.39 66.19 11.69
CA LEU A 16 -75.07 64.97 10.92
C LEU A 16 -73.76 65.07 10.14
N ALA A 17 -73.37 66.25 9.65
CA ALA A 17 -72.13 66.42 8.88
C ALA A 17 -70.87 66.00 9.68
N PRO A 18 -70.66 66.41 10.94
CA PRO A 18 -69.57 65.91 11.78
C PRO A 18 -69.63 64.40 12.01
N LEU A 19 -70.82 63.85 12.25
CA LEU A 19 -71.04 62.40 12.43
C LEU A 19 -70.66 61.59 11.19
N THR A 20 -71.01 62.07 9.99
CA THR A 20 -70.64 61.42 8.73
C THR A 20 -69.17 61.57 8.36
N PHE A 21 -68.52 62.66 8.80
CA PHE A 21 -67.09 62.89 8.61
C PHE A 21 -66.26 61.98 9.53
N ILE A 22 -66.62 61.94 10.83
CA ILE A 22 -65.99 61.05 11.84
C ILE A 22 -66.12 59.58 11.41
N ASN A 23 -67.30 59.15 10.98
CA ASN A 23 -67.52 57.77 10.52
C ASN A 23 -66.71 57.40 9.25
N LYS A 24 -66.40 58.37 8.38
CA LYS A 24 -65.61 58.12 7.17
C LYS A 24 -64.10 58.03 7.44
N GLU A 25 -63.62 58.84 8.38
CA GLU A 25 -62.22 58.83 8.83
C GLU A 25 -61.88 57.52 9.57
N GLU A 26 -62.72 57.10 10.51
CA GLU A 26 -62.56 55.82 11.23
C GLU A 26 -62.60 54.59 10.30
N ILE A 27 -63.48 54.57 9.29
CA ILE A 27 -63.55 53.48 8.30
C ILE A 27 -62.27 53.42 7.44
N SER A 28 -61.70 54.56 7.08
CA SER A 28 -60.46 54.64 6.31
C SER A 28 -59.26 54.15 7.12
N GLU A 29 -59.19 54.52 8.40
CA GLU A 29 -58.16 54.03 9.33
C GLU A 29 -58.28 52.52 9.55
N LEU A 30 -59.51 52.01 9.73
CA LEU A 30 -59.77 50.58 9.89
C LEU A 30 -59.39 49.78 8.63
N SER A 31 -59.66 50.30 7.44
CA SER A 31 -59.25 49.66 6.18
C SER A 31 -57.72 49.61 6.04
N THR A 32 -57.04 50.67 6.45
CA THR A 32 -55.57 50.75 6.43
C THR A 32 -54.97 49.73 7.42
N ALA A 33 -55.51 49.66 8.63
CA ALA A 33 -55.11 48.69 9.65
C ALA A 33 -55.36 47.24 9.21
N PHE A 34 -56.51 46.95 8.59
CA PHE A 34 -56.81 45.62 8.05
C PHE A 34 -55.86 45.21 6.93
N ASN A 35 -55.53 46.12 6.01
CA ASN A 35 -54.56 45.85 4.94
C ASN A 35 -53.15 45.63 5.48
N ALA A 36 -52.76 46.32 6.55
CA ALA A 36 -51.50 46.09 7.25
C ALA A 36 -51.49 44.68 7.89
N LEU A 37 -52.53 44.31 8.63
CA LEU A 37 -52.68 42.97 9.22
C LEU A 37 -52.67 41.85 8.17
N LYS A 38 -53.29 42.08 7.01
CA LYS A 38 -53.26 41.12 5.91
C LYS A 38 -51.85 40.92 5.36
N ARG A 39 -51.06 42.00 5.24
CA ARG A 39 -49.65 41.90 4.82
C ARG A 39 -48.81 41.15 5.86
N GLU A 40 -49.03 41.39 7.15
CA GLU A 40 -48.36 40.63 8.22
C GLU A 40 -48.75 39.15 8.20
N GLN A 41 -50.02 38.82 7.92
CA GLN A 41 -50.47 37.44 7.76
C GLN A 41 -49.82 36.76 6.55
N ASP A 42 -49.73 37.46 5.42
CA ASP A 42 -49.06 36.98 4.20
C ASP A 42 -47.56 36.75 4.47
N GLU A 43 -46.89 37.68 5.17
CA GLU A 43 -45.49 37.55 5.58
C GLU A 43 -45.28 36.35 6.53
N MET A 44 -46.17 36.17 7.52
CA MET A 44 -46.16 35.02 8.41
C MET A 44 -46.36 33.71 7.63
N SER A 45 -47.25 33.70 6.63
CA SER A 45 -47.42 32.54 5.73
C SER A 45 -46.11 32.19 5.00
N THR A 46 -45.41 33.18 4.46
CA THR A 46 -44.12 32.94 3.79
C THR A 46 -43.04 32.41 4.75
N THR A 47 -43.05 32.90 5.99
CA THR A 47 -42.12 32.46 7.04
C THR A 47 -42.39 31.01 7.44
N VAL A 48 -43.66 30.61 7.56
CA VAL A 48 -44.05 29.23 7.86
C VAL A 48 -43.62 28.28 6.73
N ASP A 49 -43.78 28.68 5.46
CA ASP A 49 -43.33 27.86 4.33
C ASP A 49 -41.81 27.68 4.31
N ALA A 50 -41.05 28.72 4.67
CA ALA A 50 -39.59 28.62 4.82
C ALA A 50 -39.20 27.68 5.97
N LEU A 51 -39.86 27.77 7.12
CA LEU A 51 -39.64 26.86 8.25
C LEU A 51 -39.96 25.41 7.90
N LYS A 52 -41.02 25.18 7.11
CA LYS A 52 -41.39 23.84 6.64
C LYS A 52 -40.33 23.24 5.72
N ARG A 53 -39.82 24.02 4.76
CA ARG A 53 -38.68 23.60 3.92
C ARG A 53 -37.45 23.25 4.75
N ASN A 54 -37.09 24.09 5.73
CA ASN A 54 -35.97 23.80 6.62
C ASN A 54 -36.19 22.52 7.45
N GLN A 55 -37.43 22.24 7.88
CA GLN A 55 -37.76 21.01 8.58
C GLN A 55 -37.60 19.78 7.67
N ASP A 56 -37.98 19.88 6.40
CA ASP A 56 -37.80 18.82 5.41
C ASP A 56 -36.31 18.57 5.11
N ASP A 57 -35.51 19.64 4.97
CA ASP A 57 -34.06 19.55 4.81
C ASP A 57 -33.41 18.86 6.02
N MET A 58 -33.85 19.18 7.24
CA MET A 58 -33.38 18.53 8.47
C MET A 58 -33.76 17.03 8.51
N ARG A 59 -34.94 16.65 8.02
CA ARG A 59 -35.31 15.23 7.88
C ARG A 59 -34.43 14.52 6.86
N GLN A 60 -34.13 15.16 5.74
CA GLN A 60 -33.22 14.60 4.74
C GLN A 60 -31.82 14.41 5.33
N LEU A 61 -31.32 15.38 6.09
CA LEU A 61 -30.02 15.28 6.78
C LEU A 61 -29.98 14.06 7.72
N SER A 62 -31.06 13.77 8.45
CA SER A 62 -31.17 12.56 9.26
C SER A 62 -30.95 11.29 8.43
N THR A 63 -31.60 11.19 7.26
CA THR A 63 -31.45 10.02 6.38
C THR A 63 -30.03 9.88 5.81
N THR A 64 -29.37 11.01 5.54
CA THR A 64 -27.97 11.04 5.09
C THR A 64 -27.03 10.56 6.20
N VAL A 65 -27.22 11.00 7.43
CA VAL A 65 -26.42 10.56 8.60
C VAL A 65 -26.55 9.04 8.80
N ASP A 66 -27.77 8.49 8.71
CA ASP A 66 -27.98 7.05 8.83
C ASP A 66 -27.25 6.26 7.73
N SER A 67 -27.21 6.81 6.52
CA SER A 67 -26.50 6.20 5.39
C SER A 67 -24.99 6.22 5.59
N LEU A 68 -24.44 7.37 5.99
CA LEU A 68 -23.02 7.49 6.34
C LEU A 68 -22.63 6.57 7.50
N LYS A 69 -23.52 6.37 8.47
CA LYS A 69 -23.28 5.45 9.59
C LYS A 69 -23.15 4.01 9.10
N ARG A 70 -24.01 3.56 8.19
CA ARG A 70 -23.91 2.23 7.58
C ARG A 70 -22.62 2.06 6.79
N ASP A 71 -22.21 3.08 6.03
CA ASP A 71 -20.96 3.05 5.26
C ASP A 71 -19.73 2.99 6.16
N PHE A 72 -19.72 3.76 7.25
CA PHE A 72 -18.68 3.71 8.26
C PHE A 72 -18.57 2.32 8.89
N ASP A 73 -19.71 1.72 9.27
CA ASP A 73 -19.73 0.38 9.87
C ASP A 73 -19.27 -0.70 8.86
N ALA A 74 -19.61 -0.56 7.57
CA ALA A 74 -19.10 -1.42 6.51
C ALA A 74 -17.58 -1.26 6.32
N SER A 75 -17.07 -0.02 6.40
CA SER A 75 -15.63 0.24 6.32
C SER A 75 -14.88 -0.35 7.51
N LYS A 76 -15.45 -0.27 8.72
CA LYS A 76 -14.88 -0.89 9.91
C LYS A 76 -14.80 -2.41 9.78
N ARG A 77 -15.85 -3.06 9.27
CA ARG A 77 -15.81 -4.51 8.99
C ARG A 77 -14.71 -4.90 8.01
N ARG A 78 -14.50 -4.11 6.94
CA ARG A 78 -13.38 -4.32 6.01
C ARG A 78 -12.02 -4.17 6.68
N GLN A 79 -11.89 -3.20 7.59
CA GLN A 79 -10.65 -3.01 8.35
C GLN A 79 -10.36 -4.21 9.27
N ASP A 80 -11.38 -4.76 9.92
CA ASP A 80 -11.26 -5.92 10.80
C ASP A 80 -10.89 -7.19 10.02
N ASP A 81 -11.48 -7.39 8.84
CA ASP A 81 -11.17 -8.49 7.92
C ASP A 81 -9.73 -8.40 7.38
N LEU A 82 -9.30 -7.18 7.01
CA LEU A 82 -7.93 -6.92 6.60
C LEU A 82 -6.93 -7.20 7.74
N SER A 83 -7.26 -6.78 8.97
CA SER A 83 -6.43 -7.08 10.15
C SER A 83 -6.26 -8.58 10.36
N THR A 84 -7.34 -9.34 10.19
CA THR A 84 -7.33 -10.80 10.30
C THR A 84 -6.43 -11.42 9.23
N THR A 85 -6.55 -10.96 7.98
CA THR A 85 -5.73 -11.44 6.87
C THR A 85 -4.25 -11.12 7.07
N VAL A 86 -3.92 -9.90 7.52
CA VAL A 86 -2.54 -9.50 7.83
C VAL A 86 -1.93 -10.39 8.90
N ASN A 87 -2.69 -10.73 9.95
CA ASN A 87 -2.20 -11.61 11.02
C ASN A 87 -1.95 -13.04 10.52
N ALA A 88 -2.83 -13.58 9.66
CA ALA A 88 -2.62 -14.89 9.04
C ALA A 88 -1.37 -14.90 8.16
N LEU A 89 -1.20 -13.89 7.29
CA LEU A 89 -0.02 -13.75 6.44
C LEU A 89 1.27 -13.59 7.24
N LYS A 90 1.21 -12.87 8.37
CA LYS A 90 2.35 -12.74 9.29
C LYS A 90 2.76 -14.10 9.86
N HIS A 91 1.80 -14.90 10.30
CA HIS A 91 2.07 -16.24 10.80
C HIS A 91 2.70 -17.13 9.73
N ASP A 92 2.21 -17.09 8.50
CA ASP A 92 2.78 -17.85 7.38
C ASP A 92 4.21 -17.39 7.06
N LEU A 93 4.46 -16.08 7.05
CA LEU A 93 5.80 -15.53 6.86
C LEU A 93 6.75 -15.97 7.97
N ASP A 94 6.31 -15.95 9.24
CA ASP A 94 7.11 -16.39 10.38
C ASP A 94 7.42 -17.89 10.30
N LYS A 95 6.48 -18.70 9.78
CA LYS A 95 6.68 -20.13 9.52
C LYS A 95 7.77 -20.37 8.46
N GLU A 96 7.68 -19.71 7.30
CA GLU A 96 8.67 -19.83 6.22
C GLU A 96 10.06 -19.32 6.66
N ARG A 97 10.08 -18.22 7.42
CA ARG A 97 11.31 -17.71 8.03
C ARG A 97 11.95 -18.73 8.96
N ASN A 98 11.16 -19.35 9.84
CA ASN A 98 11.67 -20.35 10.77
C ASN A 98 12.17 -21.61 10.05
N GLN A 99 11.51 -22.02 8.96
CA GLN A 99 12.01 -23.11 8.11
C GLN A 99 13.37 -22.78 7.48
N THR A 100 13.53 -21.55 7.00
CA THR A 100 14.79 -21.08 6.41
C THR A 100 15.92 -21.08 7.45
N ILE A 101 15.67 -20.50 8.63
CA ILE A 101 16.63 -20.47 9.74
C ILE A 101 17.04 -21.88 10.17
N ALA A 102 16.12 -22.85 10.14
CA ALA A 102 16.43 -24.25 10.49
C ALA A 102 17.39 -24.92 9.49
N LEU A 103 17.45 -24.45 8.24
CA LEU A 103 18.33 -24.99 7.20
C LEU A 103 19.71 -24.33 7.18
N GLU A 104 19.84 -23.09 7.69
CA GLU A 104 21.10 -22.33 7.69
C GLU A 104 22.29 -23.08 8.32
N PRO A 105 22.18 -23.73 9.50
CA PRO A 105 23.31 -24.44 10.11
C PRO A 105 23.79 -25.61 9.25
N ARG A 106 22.85 -26.32 8.61
CA ARG A 106 23.17 -27.43 7.70
C ARG A 106 23.89 -26.93 6.47
N LEU A 107 23.44 -25.82 5.89
CA LEU A 107 24.09 -25.20 4.75
C LEU A 107 25.50 -24.69 5.12
N HIS A 108 25.66 -24.10 6.30
CA HIS A 108 26.96 -23.67 6.81
C HIS A 108 27.93 -24.84 6.97
N GLU A 109 27.47 -25.95 7.56
CA GLU A 109 28.28 -27.16 7.74
C GLU A 109 28.63 -27.82 6.40
N MET A 110 27.66 -27.93 5.48
CA MET A 110 27.90 -28.42 4.11
C MET A 110 28.91 -27.55 3.37
N SER A 111 28.78 -26.22 3.47
CA SER A 111 29.74 -25.28 2.90
C SER A 111 31.13 -25.49 3.50
N LYS A 112 31.25 -25.64 4.82
CA LYS A 112 32.54 -25.87 5.48
C LYS A 112 33.23 -27.14 4.97
N LYS A 113 32.50 -28.25 4.85
CA LYS A 113 33.03 -29.50 4.28
C LYS A 113 33.54 -29.30 2.85
N LEU A 114 32.77 -28.58 2.04
CA LEU A 114 33.11 -28.24 0.66
C LEU A 114 34.46 -27.53 0.52
N HIS A 115 34.86 -26.74 1.51
CA HIS A 115 36.08 -25.93 1.44
C HIS A 115 37.32 -26.62 2.05
N LEU A 116 37.12 -27.58 2.96
CA LEU A 116 38.20 -28.13 3.78
C LEU A 116 38.90 -29.35 3.13
N CYS A 117 38.12 -30.26 2.55
CA CYS A 117 38.60 -31.53 2.02
C CYS A 117 37.79 -31.94 0.78
N GLN A 118 38.34 -32.85 -0.02
CA GLN A 118 37.68 -33.41 -1.19
C GLN A 118 36.85 -34.64 -0.80
N GLU A 119 35.62 -34.75 -1.32
CA GLU A 119 34.75 -35.92 -1.22
C GLU A 119 34.62 -36.56 -2.61
N GLY A 120 34.57 -37.89 -2.67
CA GLY A 120 34.43 -38.62 -3.94
C GLY A 120 35.57 -38.32 -4.91
N ASP A 121 35.22 -37.81 -6.10
CA ASP A 121 36.17 -37.40 -7.13
C ASP A 121 36.71 -35.96 -6.93
N GLY A 122 36.27 -35.24 -5.90
CA GLY A 122 36.65 -33.85 -5.65
C GLY A 122 35.90 -32.82 -6.49
N SER A 123 34.89 -33.22 -7.28
CA SER A 123 34.08 -32.29 -8.10
C SER A 123 33.29 -31.28 -7.26
N SER A 124 32.96 -31.64 -6.03
CA SER A 124 32.27 -30.77 -5.08
C SER A 124 33.19 -29.73 -4.45
N TYR A 125 34.51 -29.95 -4.38
CA TYR A 125 35.43 -29.08 -3.63
C TYR A 125 35.36 -27.60 -4.06
N ARG A 126 35.13 -26.69 -3.10
CA ARG A 126 35.07 -25.24 -3.30
C ARG A 126 36.08 -24.46 -2.46
N GLY A 127 37.07 -25.13 -1.87
CA GLY A 127 38.15 -24.46 -1.13
C GLY A 127 39.03 -23.56 -1.98
N THR A 128 40.01 -22.93 -1.35
CA THR A 128 40.83 -21.86 -1.95
C THR A 128 42.28 -22.27 -2.22
N VAL A 129 42.62 -23.56 -2.10
CA VAL A 129 43.94 -24.07 -2.48
C VAL A 129 44.19 -23.75 -3.95
N SER A 130 45.34 -23.13 -4.24
CA SER A 130 45.72 -22.60 -5.56
C SER A 130 47.17 -22.94 -5.92
N VAL A 131 47.68 -24.02 -5.32
CA VAL A 131 49.02 -24.56 -5.55
C VAL A 131 48.92 -26.07 -5.76
N THR A 132 49.76 -26.60 -6.65
CA THR A 132 49.83 -28.03 -6.93
C THR A 132 50.58 -28.77 -5.83
N LYS A 133 50.50 -30.10 -5.81
CA LYS A 133 51.23 -30.94 -4.83
C LYS A 133 52.75 -30.79 -4.86
N THR A 134 53.33 -30.32 -5.98
CA THR A 134 54.76 -29.99 -6.09
C THR A 134 55.05 -28.50 -5.91
N GLY A 135 54.07 -27.71 -5.46
CA GLY A 135 54.23 -26.30 -5.12
C GLY A 135 54.12 -25.32 -6.30
N LYS A 136 53.65 -25.76 -7.48
CA LYS A 136 53.47 -24.86 -8.63
C LYS A 136 52.22 -24.00 -8.44
N THR A 137 52.34 -22.70 -8.74
CA THR A 137 51.17 -21.81 -8.72
C THR A 137 50.20 -22.19 -9.83
N CYS A 138 48.92 -22.29 -9.50
CA CYS A 138 47.86 -22.56 -10.46
C CYS A 138 47.64 -21.35 -11.39
N GLN A 139 47.39 -21.65 -12.67
CA GLN A 139 46.87 -20.71 -13.66
C GLN A 139 45.40 -20.40 -13.37
N ARG A 140 44.97 -19.15 -13.59
CA ARG A 140 43.56 -18.76 -13.43
C ARG A 140 42.71 -19.42 -14.52
N TRP A 141 41.57 -19.98 -14.14
CA TRP A 141 40.67 -20.70 -15.06
C TRP A 141 40.12 -19.82 -16.18
N ASP A 142 40.08 -18.50 -16.02
CA ASP A 142 39.61 -17.56 -17.02
C ASP A 142 40.73 -17.03 -17.93
N THR A 143 41.95 -17.55 -17.80
CA THR A 143 43.11 -17.21 -18.62
C THR A 143 43.52 -18.39 -19.50
N LEU A 144 44.10 -18.12 -20.67
CA LEU A 144 44.55 -19.16 -21.61
C LEU A 144 46.08 -19.22 -21.74
N VAL A 145 46.79 -18.64 -20.76
CA VAL A 145 48.25 -18.51 -20.75
C VAL A 145 48.77 -18.91 -19.37
N PRO A 146 49.85 -19.72 -19.26
CA PRO A 146 50.62 -20.30 -20.37
C PRO A 146 49.92 -21.45 -21.11
N HIS A 147 48.93 -22.09 -20.49
CA HIS A 147 48.27 -23.26 -21.08
C HIS A 147 46.90 -22.90 -21.65
N VAL A 148 46.75 -23.02 -22.97
CA VAL A 148 45.45 -22.89 -23.64
C VAL A 148 44.57 -24.08 -23.27
N HIS A 149 43.32 -23.84 -22.87
CA HIS A 149 42.36 -24.88 -22.49
C HIS A 149 40.90 -24.48 -22.75
N HIS A 150 39.98 -25.44 -22.67
CA HIS A 150 38.55 -25.20 -22.98
C HIS A 150 37.74 -24.63 -21.81
N TYR A 151 38.28 -24.66 -20.59
CA TYR A 151 37.62 -24.15 -19.37
C TYR A 151 37.64 -22.61 -19.20
N GLY A 152 37.88 -21.87 -20.29
CA GLY A 152 38.00 -20.41 -20.27
C GLY A 152 36.70 -19.67 -19.92
N PRO A 153 36.67 -18.33 -20.08
CA PRO A 153 35.56 -17.47 -19.64
C PRO A 153 34.17 -17.92 -20.15
N VAL A 154 34.07 -18.34 -21.41
CA VAL A 154 32.81 -18.78 -22.01
C VAL A 154 32.29 -20.06 -21.34
N TYR A 155 33.16 -21.05 -21.12
CA TYR A 155 32.77 -22.30 -20.45
C TYR A 155 32.22 -22.03 -19.05
N ARG A 156 32.87 -21.13 -18.29
CA ARG A 156 32.46 -20.77 -16.91
C ARG A 156 31.06 -20.17 -16.84
N ILE A 157 30.62 -19.48 -17.89
CA ILE A 157 29.27 -18.91 -17.99
C ILE A 157 28.23 -20.03 -18.14
N PHE A 158 28.52 -21.06 -18.94
CA PHE A 158 27.61 -22.18 -19.16
C PHE A 158 27.69 -23.26 -18.07
N HIS A 159 28.78 -23.30 -17.30
CA HIS A 159 29.04 -24.27 -16.24
C HIS A 159 29.42 -23.60 -14.91
N PRO A 160 28.54 -22.74 -14.35
CA PRO A 160 28.83 -22.05 -13.08
C PRO A 160 28.93 -23.01 -11.90
N SER A 161 28.28 -24.18 -12.00
CA SER A 161 28.32 -25.25 -10.99
C SER A 161 29.73 -25.76 -10.74
N ASP A 162 30.63 -25.75 -11.73
CA ASP A 162 31.99 -26.29 -11.62
C ASP A 162 32.87 -25.43 -10.71
N GLY A 163 32.42 -24.21 -10.37
CA GLY A 163 33.07 -23.37 -9.37
C GLY A 163 34.48 -22.92 -9.76
N LEU A 164 34.79 -22.88 -11.05
CA LEU A 164 36.08 -22.47 -11.64
C LEU A 164 36.31 -20.97 -11.42
N LYS A 165 36.60 -20.57 -10.19
CA LYS A 165 36.90 -19.19 -9.78
C LYS A 165 38.40 -19.05 -9.52
N GLU A 166 38.94 -17.89 -9.87
CA GLU A 166 40.37 -17.58 -9.76
C GLU A 166 41.24 -18.71 -10.33
N ASN A 167 42.26 -19.12 -9.58
CA ASN A 167 43.15 -20.24 -9.87
C ASN A 167 43.00 -21.35 -8.82
N TYR A 168 41.82 -21.50 -8.22
CA TYR A 168 41.61 -22.53 -7.20
C TYR A 168 41.57 -23.93 -7.81
N CYS A 169 42.11 -24.92 -7.11
CA CYS A 169 42.08 -26.31 -7.54
C CYS A 169 40.64 -26.82 -7.64
N ARG A 170 40.27 -27.41 -8.77
CA ARG A 170 38.91 -27.90 -9.06
C ARG A 170 38.96 -29.20 -9.83
N ASN A 171 37.85 -29.91 -9.84
CA ASN A 171 37.62 -31.02 -10.75
C ASN A 171 36.31 -30.78 -11.52
N PRO A 172 36.36 -30.26 -12.75
CA PRO A 172 35.16 -30.04 -13.57
C PRO A 172 34.53 -31.34 -14.13
N GLY A 173 35.02 -32.52 -13.76
CA GLY A 173 34.33 -33.81 -13.95
C GLY A 173 34.31 -34.37 -15.38
N ARG A 174 34.82 -33.64 -16.38
CA ARG A 174 34.76 -34.08 -17.79
C ARG A 174 35.92 -34.97 -18.23
N GLU A 175 37.02 -34.98 -17.48
CA GLU A 175 38.26 -35.66 -17.90
C GLU A 175 38.47 -37.02 -17.20
N GLY A 176 37.48 -37.51 -16.45
CA GLY A 176 37.60 -38.76 -15.68
C GLY A 176 38.68 -38.72 -14.60
N THR A 177 39.14 -37.52 -14.22
CA THR A 177 40.13 -37.29 -13.17
C THR A 177 39.54 -37.58 -11.80
N VAL A 178 40.33 -38.19 -10.92
CA VAL A 178 39.98 -38.40 -9.51
C VAL A 178 40.83 -37.44 -8.68
N GLY A 179 40.18 -36.47 -8.06
CA GLY A 179 40.80 -35.43 -7.24
C GLY A 179 40.89 -34.07 -7.93
N VAL A 180 41.11 -33.04 -7.12
CA VAL A 180 41.19 -31.65 -7.59
C VAL A 180 42.55 -31.33 -8.21
N TRP A 181 42.53 -30.55 -9.27
CA TRP A 181 43.72 -30.18 -10.04
C TRP A 181 43.60 -28.75 -10.56
N CYS A 182 44.68 -28.25 -11.16
CA CYS A 182 44.66 -26.99 -11.89
C CYS A 182 45.66 -27.03 -13.06
N TYR A 183 45.46 -26.16 -14.05
CA TYR A 183 46.55 -25.79 -14.95
C TYR A 183 47.62 -25.05 -14.15
N THR A 184 48.89 -25.20 -14.51
CA THR A 184 49.98 -24.55 -13.76
C THR A 184 50.51 -23.32 -14.48
N THR A 185 51.21 -22.44 -13.79
CA THR A 185 51.92 -21.31 -14.39
C THR A 185 53.29 -21.71 -14.98
N ASP A 186 53.73 -22.96 -14.76
CA ASP A 186 54.95 -23.50 -15.34
C ASP A 186 54.70 -24.00 -16.78
N PRO A 187 55.41 -23.47 -17.79
CA PRO A 187 55.28 -23.95 -19.17
C PRO A 187 55.63 -25.43 -19.35
N GLY A 188 56.47 -26.01 -18.48
CA GLY A 188 56.87 -27.41 -18.52
C GLY A 188 55.83 -28.38 -17.95
N THR A 189 54.86 -27.87 -17.18
CA THR A 189 53.85 -28.68 -16.50
C THR A 189 52.46 -28.16 -16.83
N ARG A 190 51.78 -28.77 -17.80
CA ARG A 190 50.47 -28.30 -18.27
C ARG A 190 49.43 -28.21 -17.16
N TRP A 191 49.24 -29.30 -16.42
CA TRP A 191 48.34 -29.37 -15.29
C TRP A 191 48.91 -30.33 -14.26
N GLU A 192 48.46 -30.22 -13.02
CA GLU A 192 48.86 -31.12 -11.95
C GLU A 192 47.79 -31.17 -10.85
N TYR A 193 47.72 -32.29 -10.14
CA TYR A 193 46.89 -32.43 -8.95
C TYR A 193 47.35 -31.52 -7.82
N CYS A 194 46.39 -31.08 -7.02
CA CYS A 194 46.64 -30.33 -5.80
C CYS A 194 46.61 -31.24 -4.58
N ASP A 195 47.35 -30.83 -3.54
CA ASP A 195 47.41 -31.57 -2.28
C ASP A 195 46.26 -31.13 -1.35
N VAL A 196 45.06 -31.63 -1.63
CA VAL A 196 43.86 -31.41 -0.81
C VAL A 196 43.50 -32.74 -0.12
N PRO A 197 43.29 -32.76 1.20
CA PRO A 197 42.98 -34.01 1.91
C PRO A 197 41.61 -34.57 1.49
N VAL A 198 41.46 -35.90 1.50
CA VAL A 198 40.16 -36.56 1.30
C VAL A 198 39.41 -36.61 2.63
N CYS A 199 38.14 -36.21 2.65
CA CYS A 199 37.36 -36.22 3.87
C CYS A 199 37.21 -37.66 4.41
N GLY A 200 37.55 -37.87 5.69
CA GLY A 200 37.44 -39.19 6.34
C GLY A 200 38.58 -40.17 6.03
N ALA A 201 39.56 -39.79 5.20
CA ALA A 201 40.82 -40.51 5.12
C ALA A 201 41.68 -40.14 6.33
N VAL A 202 41.79 -41.07 7.29
CA VAL A 202 42.70 -41.01 8.45
C VAL A 202 43.83 -42.00 8.21
#